data_AF-A0A7I5EDW6-F1
#
_entry.id   AF-A0A7I5EDW6-F1
#
_cell.length_a   1.000
_cell.length_b   1.000
_cell.length_c   1.000
_cell.angle_alpha   90.00
_cell.angle_beta   90.00
_cell.angle_gamma   90.00
#
_symmetry.space_group_name_H-M   'P 1'
#
loop_
_entity.id
_entity.type
_entity.pdbx_description
1 polymer ?
#
loop_
_entity_poly.entity_id
_entity_poly.type
_entity_poly.pdbx_seq_one_letter_code
_entity_poly.pdbx_strand_id
1 'polypeptide(L)'
;MLVFQCRSMTPKLIEPAYLELAKNFLFAGLFFNAALLLASGWHVGTTLQVDNRLGNCLYQLDAIASICIGVAWLTFPKWLLHRQVTVPLDESHELCGRIMGALFVTSYAVATHALHWEDKDDRMVAIDGRVVCCLCILSAQVWSQLAYLESWSGGHWVGISLFSTWTVISVVYRLALLCKTKAKKL
;
A
#
# COMPACT_ATOMS: atom_id res chain seq x y z
N MET A 1 6.96 -11.92 8.51
CA MET A 1 6.53 -13.16 7.81
C MET A 1 7.16 -13.28 6.41
N LEU A 2 6.99 -12.29 5.51
CA LEU A 2 7.66 -12.24 4.19
C LEU A 2 9.17 -12.54 4.22
N VAL A 3 9.92 -11.85 5.08
CA VAL A 3 11.39 -12.03 5.22
C VAL A 3 11.77 -13.45 5.70
N PHE A 4 10.94 -14.06 6.54
CA PHE A 4 11.15 -15.44 6.98
C PHE A 4 10.92 -16.45 5.85
N GLN A 5 9.98 -16.17 4.96
CA GLN A 5 9.65 -17.10 3.88
C GLN A 5 10.57 -16.95 2.66
N CYS A 6 11.06 -15.75 2.36
CA CYS A 6 12.19 -15.56 1.44
C CYS A 6 13.41 -16.35 1.90
N ARG A 7 13.67 -16.40 3.22
CA ARG A 7 14.75 -17.21 3.80
C ARG A 7 14.51 -18.72 3.70
N SER A 8 13.25 -19.18 3.70
CA SER A 8 12.94 -20.62 3.71
C SER A 8 12.78 -21.23 2.31
N MET A 9 12.16 -20.52 1.37
CA MET A 9 11.84 -21.06 0.03
C MET A 9 12.88 -20.69 -1.02
N THR A 10 13.45 -19.48 -0.95
CA THR A 10 14.43 -18.97 -1.91
C THR A 10 15.68 -18.39 -1.21
N PRO A 11 16.39 -19.20 -0.40
CA PRO A 11 17.45 -18.74 0.51
C PRO A 11 18.64 -18.05 -0.19
N LYS A 12 18.77 -18.19 -1.51
CA LYS A 12 19.83 -17.58 -2.32
C LYS A 12 19.40 -16.29 -3.04
N LEU A 13 18.12 -15.92 -2.98
CA LEU A 13 17.59 -14.75 -3.70
C LEU A 13 18.03 -13.43 -3.05
N ILE A 14 18.11 -13.40 -1.72
CA ILE A 14 18.51 -12.23 -0.94
C ILE A 14 19.55 -12.67 0.08
N GLU A 15 20.63 -11.90 0.22
CA GLU A 15 21.68 -12.22 1.17
C GLU A 15 21.13 -12.29 2.61
N PRO A 16 21.51 -13.31 3.40
CA PRO A 16 20.98 -13.50 4.75
C PRO A 16 21.13 -12.29 5.68
N ALA A 17 22.19 -11.49 5.52
CA ALA A 17 22.43 -10.29 6.30
C ALA A 17 21.35 -9.21 6.07
N TYR A 18 20.95 -8.99 4.81
CA TYR A 18 19.85 -8.07 4.49
C TYR A 18 18.51 -8.55 5.03
N LEU A 19 18.28 -9.88 5.02
CA LEU A 19 17.06 -10.46 5.60
C LEU A 19 17.02 -10.27 7.13
N GLU A 20 18.12 -10.50 7.85
CA GLU A 20 18.20 -10.21 9.30
C GLU A 20 17.91 -8.75 9.61
N LEU A 21 18.53 -7.83 8.87
CA LEU A 21 18.33 -6.39 9.03
C LEU A 21 16.86 -6.00 8.79
N ALA A 22 16.27 -6.47 7.69
CA ALA A 22 14.88 -6.18 7.35
C ALA A 22 13.91 -6.73 8.42
N LYS A 23 14.15 -7.94 8.93
CA LYS A 23 13.36 -8.54 10.02
C LYS A 23 13.39 -7.66 11.27
N ASN A 24 14.58 -7.25 11.71
CA ASN A 24 14.73 -6.46 12.93
C ASN A 24 14.11 -5.06 12.79
N PHE A 25 14.27 -4.43 11.61
CA PHE A 25 13.64 -3.16 11.29
C PHE A 25 12.11 -3.25 11.36
N LEU A 26 11.51 -4.32 10.81
CA LEU A 26 10.06 -4.52 10.85
C LEU A 26 9.54 -4.72 12.29
N PHE A 27 10.23 -5.49 13.13
CA PHE A 27 9.84 -5.66 14.53
C PHE A 27 9.98 -4.38 15.35
N ALA A 28 11.08 -3.63 15.16
CA ALA A 28 11.26 -2.34 15.81
C ALA A 28 10.17 -1.34 15.39
N GLY A 29 9.86 -1.29 14.09
CA GLY A 29 8.77 -0.48 13.56
C GLY A 29 7.42 -0.87 14.15
N LEU A 30 7.11 -2.17 14.24
CA LEU A 30 5.86 -2.64 14.87
C LEU A 30 5.74 -2.20 16.32
N PHE A 31 6.81 -2.40 17.11
CA PHE A 31 6.82 -2.00 18.52
C PHE A 31 6.64 -0.48 18.67
N PHE A 32 7.35 0.31 17.87
CA PHE A 32 7.24 1.77 17.88
C PHE A 32 5.82 2.24 17.54
N ASN A 33 5.20 1.70 16.48
CA ASN A 33 3.83 2.05 16.11
C ASN A 33 2.81 1.63 17.18
N ALA A 34 2.98 0.45 17.78
CA ALA A 34 2.10 0.00 18.86
C ALA A 34 2.20 0.92 20.08
N ALA A 35 3.41 1.34 20.45
CA ALA A 35 3.63 2.29 21.54
C ALA A 35 2.99 3.66 21.26
N LEU A 36 3.14 4.18 20.03
CA LEU A 36 2.49 5.42 19.61
C LEU A 36 0.97 5.34 19.66
N LEU A 37 0.37 4.24 19.18
CA LEU A 37 -1.08 4.02 19.23
C LEU A 37 -1.59 3.96 20.67
N LEU A 38 -0.87 3.28 21.57
CA LEU A 38 -1.23 3.24 22.98
C LEU A 38 -1.11 4.63 23.65
N ALA A 39 -0.12 5.42 23.27
CA ALA A 39 0.09 6.76 23.83
C ALA A 39 -0.89 7.82 23.28
N SER A 40 -1.37 7.68 22.04
CA SER A 40 -2.21 8.70 21.38
C SER A 40 -3.68 8.70 21.80
N GLY A 41 -4.13 7.69 22.55
CA GLY A 41 -5.51 7.66 23.07
C GLY A 41 -6.60 7.45 22.01
N TRP A 42 -6.22 7.09 20.77
CA TRP A 42 -7.13 6.65 19.70
C TRP A 42 -8.18 7.70 19.30
N HIS A 43 -7.85 8.99 19.41
CA HIS A 43 -8.78 10.05 19.05
C HIS A 43 -9.04 10.04 17.53
N VAL A 44 -10.30 9.83 17.14
CA VAL A 44 -10.76 9.95 15.75
C VAL A 44 -11.53 11.25 15.65
N GLY A 45 -11.15 12.11 14.70
CA GLY A 45 -11.82 13.39 14.48
C GLY A 45 -13.29 13.22 14.10
N THR A 46 -14.10 14.25 14.32
CA THR A 46 -15.57 14.14 14.32
C THR A 46 -16.25 14.80 13.13
N THR A 47 -15.50 15.49 12.27
CA THR A 47 -16.09 16.36 11.23
C THR A 47 -15.50 16.14 9.84
N LEU A 48 -16.38 16.02 8.83
CA LEU A 48 -16.02 16.02 7.42
C LEU A 48 -15.74 17.47 6.96
N GLN A 49 -14.59 17.73 6.34
CA GLN A 49 -14.30 19.06 5.80
C GLN A 49 -15.09 19.33 4.51
N VAL A 50 -16.12 20.17 4.61
CA VAL A 50 -17.04 20.52 3.51
C VAL A 50 -16.34 21.24 2.35
N ASP A 51 -15.26 21.96 2.63
CA ASP A 51 -14.55 22.80 1.66
C ASP A 51 -13.68 22.03 0.66
N ASN A 52 -13.40 20.74 0.90
CA ASN A 52 -12.48 19.93 0.07
C ASN A 52 -13.20 18.79 -0.68
N ARG A 53 -14.29 19.10 -1.39
CA ARG A 53 -15.14 18.11 -2.07
C ARG A 53 -14.37 17.13 -2.98
N LEU A 54 -13.46 17.64 -3.80
CA LEU A 54 -12.64 16.80 -4.69
C LEU A 54 -11.74 15.85 -3.89
N GLY A 55 -11.08 16.35 -2.86
CA GLY A 55 -10.24 15.53 -1.99
C GLY A 55 -11.04 14.44 -1.27
N ASN A 56 -12.21 14.79 -0.74
CA ASN A 56 -13.09 13.84 -0.07
C ASN A 56 -13.55 12.74 -1.03
N CYS A 57 -13.91 13.09 -2.27
CA CYS A 57 -14.28 12.13 -3.31
C CYS A 57 -13.11 11.18 -3.63
N LEU A 58 -11.89 11.71 -3.80
CA LEU A 58 -10.70 10.90 -4.06
C LEU A 58 -10.41 9.92 -2.90
N TYR A 59 -10.52 10.39 -1.65
CA TYR A 59 -10.36 9.54 -0.46
C TYR A 59 -11.43 8.43 -0.38
N GLN A 60 -12.68 8.73 -0.76
CA GLN A 60 -13.75 7.73 -0.78
C GLN A 60 -13.53 6.68 -1.88
N LEU A 61 -13.13 7.10 -3.08
CA LEU A 61 -12.79 6.19 -4.17
C LEU A 61 -11.59 5.31 -3.79
N ASP A 62 -10.55 5.90 -3.18
CA ASP A 62 -9.38 5.21 -2.66
C ASP A 62 -9.74 4.18 -1.59
N ALA A 63 -10.65 4.53 -0.66
CA ALA A 63 -11.15 3.63 0.37
C ALA A 63 -11.91 2.45 -0.25
N ILE A 64 -12.85 2.70 -1.18
CA ILE A 64 -13.62 1.66 -1.88
C ILE A 64 -12.69 0.73 -2.66
N ALA A 65 -11.75 1.28 -3.43
CA ALA A 65 -10.80 0.48 -4.19
C ALA A 65 -9.92 -0.37 -3.24
N SER A 66 -9.42 0.23 -2.16
CA SER A 66 -8.56 -0.45 -1.17
C SER A 66 -9.27 -1.64 -0.52
N ILE A 67 -10.52 -1.48 -0.07
CA ILE A 67 -11.24 -2.60 0.56
C ILE A 67 -11.57 -3.71 -0.44
N CYS A 68 -12.03 -3.36 -1.64
CA CYS A 68 -12.36 -4.34 -2.68
C CYS A 68 -11.13 -5.18 -3.08
N ILE A 69 -10.01 -4.51 -3.34
CA ILE A 69 -8.76 -5.18 -3.73
C ILE A 69 -8.18 -5.95 -2.53
N GLY A 70 -8.21 -5.38 -1.33
CA GLY A 70 -7.73 -6.02 -0.12
C GLY A 70 -8.44 -7.33 0.19
N VAL A 71 -9.79 -7.33 0.15
CA VAL A 71 -10.60 -8.53 0.35
C VAL A 71 -10.35 -9.57 -0.74
N ALA A 72 -10.21 -9.15 -2.00
CA ALA A 72 -9.89 -10.07 -3.09
C ALA A 72 -8.53 -10.77 -2.87
N TRP A 73 -7.51 -10.03 -2.42
CA TRP A 73 -6.18 -10.57 -2.12
C TRP A 73 -6.14 -11.44 -0.86
N LEU A 74 -6.97 -11.15 0.14
CA LEU A 74 -7.12 -12.00 1.32
C LEU A 74 -7.81 -13.33 0.99
N THR A 75 -8.84 -13.28 0.14
CA THR A 75 -9.72 -14.43 -0.12
C THR A 75 -9.20 -15.31 -1.26
N PHE A 76 -8.70 -14.70 -2.34
CA PHE A 76 -8.34 -15.40 -3.59
C PHE A 76 -6.94 -15.03 -4.12
N PRO A 77 -5.87 -15.06 -3.31
CA PRO A 77 -4.52 -14.64 -3.72
C PRO A 77 -3.97 -15.47 -4.89
N LYS A 78 -4.11 -16.80 -4.85
CA LYS A 78 -3.63 -17.70 -5.92
C LYS A 78 -4.32 -17.43 -7.25
N TRP A 79 -5.63 -17.19 -7.23
CA TRP A 79 -6.38 -16.86 -8.45
C TRP A 79 -5.89 -15.55 -9.06
N LEU A 80 -5.67 -14.51 -8.24
CA LEU A 80 -5.13 -13.24 -8.71
C LEU A 80 -3.72 -13.38 -9.28
N LEU A 81 -2.85 -14.13 -8.60
CA LEU A 81 -1.46 -14.36 -9.02
C LEU A 81 -1.36 -15.18 -10.32
N HIS A 82 -2.17 -16.22 -10.48
CA HIS A 82 -2.20 -17.01 -11.72
C HIS A 82 -2.62 -16.21 -12.95
N ARG A 83 -3.37 -15.11 -12.75
CA ARG A 83 -3.70 -14.18 -13.83
C ARG A 83 -2.56 -13.20 -14.14
N GLN A 84 -1.45 -13.22 -13.40
CA GLN A 84 -0.30 -12.34 -13.62
C GLN A 84 0.93 -13.13 -14.05
N VAL A 85 1.20 -14.27 -13.41
CA VAL A 85 2.36 -15.12 -13.67
C VAL A 85 1.97 -16.58 -13.93
N THR A 86 2.75 -17.27 -14.75
CA THR A 86 2.54 -18.67 -15.14
C THR A 86 3.48 -19.64 -14.42
N VAL A 87 4.31 -19.14 -13.51
CA VAL A 87 5.16 -19.97 -12.66
C VAL A 87 4.32 -20.79 -11.66
N PRO A 88 4.81 -21.96 -11.21
CA PRO A 88 4.20 -22.68 -10.11
C PRO A 88 4.12 -21.80 -8.86
N LEU A 89 2.91 -21.64 -8.31
CA LEU A 89 2.67 -20.88 -7.09
C LEU A 89 2.62 -21.81 -5.88
N ASP A 90 3.42 -21.49 -4.88
CA ASP A 90 3.44 -22.20 -3.59
C ASP A 90 2.74 -21.38 -2.48
N GLU A 91 2.80 -21.91 -1.25
CA GLU A 91 2.22 -21.29 -0.05
C GLU A 91 2.86 -19.93 0.28
N SER A 92 4.09 -19.67 -0.18
CA SER A 92 4.75 -18.39 0.05
C SER A 92 4.14 -17.28 -0.77
N HIS A 93 3.87 -17.55 -2.05
CA HIS A 93 3.18 -16.61 -2.93
C HIS A 93 1.78 -16.29 -2.39
N GLU A 94 1.08 -17.31 -1.90
CA GLU A 94 -0.22 -17.16 -1.26
C GLU A 94 -0.14 -16.29 0.01
N LEU A 95 0.82 -16.54 0.91
CA LEU A 95 1.00 -15.71 2.09
C LEU A 95 1.32 -14.25 1.73
N CYS A 96 2.24 -14.03 0.79
CA CYS A 96 2.60 -12.71 0.30
C CYS A 96 1.37 -11.97 -0.26
N GLY A 97 0.55 -12.66 -1.05
CA GLY A 97 -0.71 -12.13 -1.56
C GLY A 97 -1.67 -11.73 -0.44
N ARG A 98 -1.85 -12.56 0.59
CA ARG A 98 -2.70 -12.24 1.75
C ARG A 98 -2.15 -11.08 2.57
N ILE A 99 -0.83 -10.98 2.75
CA ILE A 99 -0.20 -9.84 3.42
C ILE A 99 -0.48 -8.55 2.65
N MET A 100 -0.36 -8.57 1.33
CA MET A 100 -0.72 -7.43 0.50
C MET A 100 -2.21 -7.08 0.64
N GLY A 101 -3.08 -8.08 0.70
CA GLY A 101 -4.50 -7.89 1.01
C GLY A 101 -4.74 -7.20 2.36
N ALA A 102 -4.07 -7.66 3.42
CA ALA A 102 -4.15 -7.05 4.75
C ALA A 102 -3.66 -5.60 4.77
N LEU A 103 -2.60 -5.28 4.01
CA LEU A 103 -2.11 -3.90 3.85
C LEU A 103 -3.17 -3.01 3.20
N PHE A 104 -3.84 -3.49 2.16
CA PHE A 104 -4.93 -2.73 1.53
C PHE A 104 -6.13 -2.51 2.46
N VAL A 105 -6.54 -3.52 3.23
CA VAL A 105 -7.62 -3.38 4.22
C VAL A 105 -7.24 -2.38 5.32
N THR A 106 -6.01 -2.45 5.82
CA THR A 106 -5.51 -1.48 6.81
C THR A 106 -5.50 -0.07 6.23
N SER A 107 -5.03 0.07 4.99
CA SER A 107 -4.99 1.36 4.30
C SER A 107 -6.38 1.93 4.02
N TYR A 108 -7.37 1.07 3.76
CA TYR A 108 -8.78 1.47 3.71
C TYR A 108 -9.22 2.10 5.04
N ALA A 109 -8.95 1.45 6.17
CA ALA A 109 -9.33 1.98 7.49
C ALA A 109 -8.72 3.37 7.68
N VAL A 110 -7.41 3.53 7.44
CA VAL A 110 -6.74 4.83 7.51
C VAL A 110 -7.39 5.87 6.60
N ALA A 111 -7.68 5.54 5.33
CA ALA A 111 -8.31 6.46 4.39
C ALA A 111 -9.71 6.91 4.85
N THR A 112 -10.51 6.00 5.42
CA THR A 112 -11.84 6.34 5.96
C THR A 112 -11.76 7.23 7.20
N HIS A 113 -10.76 7.03 8.06
CA HIS A 113 -10.54 7.88 9.23
C HIS A 113 -9.95 9.25 8.85
N ALA A 114 -9.06 9.31 7.85
CA ALA A 114 -8.44 10.54 7.38
C ALA A 114 -9.44 11.59 6.87
N LEU A 115 -10.60 11.17 6.37
CA LEU A 115 -11.71 12.07 6.01
C LEU A 115 -12.18 12.95 7.17
N HIS A 116 -12.04 12.44 8.40
CA HIS A 116 -12.56 13.04 9.62
C HIS A 116 -11.49 13.70 10.50
N TRP A 117 -10.20 13.56 10.18
CA TRP A 117 -9.13 14.20 10.96
C TRP A 117 -9.22 15.72 10.91
N GLU A 118 -9.05 16.42 12.02
CA GLU A 118 -9.19 17.89 12.01
C GLU A 118 -7.92 18.56 11.49
N ASP A 119 -6.76 17.97 11.82
CA ASP A 119 -5.45 18.45 11.41
C ASP A 119 -5.20 18.18 9.91
N LYS A 120 -4.72 19.21 9.21
CA LYS A 120 -4.37 19.13 7.80
C LYS A 120 -3.04 18.40 7.59
N ASP A 121 -2.08 18.56 8.49
CA ASP A 121 -0.77 17.93 8.39
C ASP A 121 -0.89 16.41 8.57
N ASP A 122 -1.73 15.93 9.48
CA ASP A 122 -2.03 14.49 9.62
C ASP A 122 -2.64 13.92 8.33
N ARG A 123 -3.57 14.64 7.71
CA ARG A 123 -4.12 14.26 6.40
C ARG A 123 -3.06 14.25 5.30
N MET A 124 -2.09 15.17 5.34
CA MET A 124 -0.99 15.17 4.38
C MET A 124 -0.13 13.91 4.55
N VAL A 125 0.11 13.46 5.78
CA VAL A 125 0.84 12.22 6.06
C VAL A 125 0.10 11.00 5.49
N ALA A 126 -1.23 10.94 5.57
CA ALA A 126 -1.99 9.85 4.94
C ALA A 126 -1.82 9.82 3.41
N ILE A 127 -1.78 10.99 2.76
CA ILE A 127 -1.53 11.09 1.31
C ILE A 127 -0.10 10.66 0.98
N ASP A 128 0.88 11.11 1.76
CA ASP A 128 2.28 10.73 1.57
C ASP A 128 2.46 9.22 1.75
N GLY A 129 1.81 8.62 2.75
CA GLY A 129 1.78 7.18 2.93
C GLY A 129 1.18 6.45 1.72
N ARG A 130 0.09 6.97 1.14
CA ARG A 130 -0.53 6.41 -0.07
C ARG A 130 0.41 6.49 -1.27
N VAL A 131 1.08 7.62 -1.48
CA VAL A 131 2.06 7.80 -2.56
C VAL A 131 3.18 6.78 -2.45
N VAL A 132 3.77 6.63 -1.25
CA VAL A 132 4.84 5.66 -1.00
C VAL A 132 4.36 4.23 -1.27
N CYS A 133 3.18 3.87 -0.76
CA CYS A 133 2.59 2.54 -0.98
C CYS A 133 2.40 2.24 -2.48
N CYS A 134 1.78 3.16 -3.22
CA CYS A 134 1.55 3.03 -4.66
C CYS A 134 2.86 2.91 -5.44
N LEU A 135 3.89 3.70 -5.10
CA LEU A 135 5.22 3.61 -5.71
C LEU A 135 5.87 2.25 -5.45
N CYS A 136 5.86 1.77 -4.20
CA CYS A 136 6.43 0.47 -3.87
C CYS A 136 5.75 -0.67 -4.62
N ILE A 137 4.40 -0.64 -4.72
CA ILE A 137 3.64 -1.67 -5.43
C ILE A 137 3.93 -1.60 -6.93
N LEU A 138 3.95 -0.40 -7.52
CA LEU A 138 4.26 -0.23 -8.94
C LEU A 138 5.69 -0.70 -9.25
N SER A 139 6.67 -0.37 -8.40
CA SER A 139 8.03 -0.88 -8.53
C SER A 139 8.09 -2.40 -8.44
N ALA A 140 7.33 -3.01 -7.53
CA ALA A 140 7.25 -4.47 -7.41
C ALA A 140 6.64 -5.11 -8.67
N GLN A 141 5.60 -4.50 -9.25
CA GLN A 141 4.97 -4.95 -10.49
C GLN A 141 5.91 -4.85 -11.71
N VAL A 142 6.67 -3.76 -11.82
CA VAL A 142 7.69 -3.60 -12.86
C VAL A 142 8.82 -4.62 -12.67
N TRP A 143 9.29 -4.79 -11.43
CA TRP A 143 10.31 -5.78 -11.12
C TRP A 143 9.85 -7.21 -11.42
N SER A 144 8.59 -7.57 -11.12
CA SER A 144 8.07 -8.89 -11.45
C SER A 144 8.03 -9.15 -12.96
N GLN A 145 7.81 -8.12 -13.80
CA GLN A 145 7.94 -8.30 -15.25
C GLN A 145 9.36 -8.62 -15.67
N LEU A 146 10.37 -7.98 -15.06
CA LEU A 146 11.77 -8.25 -15.34
C LEU A 146 12.21 -9.62 -14.82
N ALA A 147 11.77 -10.00 -13.62
CA ALA A 147 12.11 -11.27 -12.98
C ALA A 147 11.48 -12.48 -13.70
N TYR A 148 10.29 -12.31 -14.28
CA TYR A 148 9.53 -13.37 -14.95
C TYR A 148 9.34 -13.09 -16.43
N LEU A 149 10.36 -12.57 -17.13
CA LEU A 149 10.32 -12.15 -18.55
C LEU A 149 9.57 -13.11 -19.49
N GLU A 150 9.75 -14.42 -19.33
CA GLU A 150 9.13 -15.47 -20.16
C GLU A 150 7.91 -16.15 -19.50
N SER A 151 7.56 -15.77 -18.27
CA SER A 151 6.59 -16.48 -17.44
C SER A 151 5.54 -15.54 -16.82
N TRP A 152 5.23 -14.45 -17.49
CA TRP A 152 4.11 -13.57 -17.16
C TRP A 152 3.00 -13.68 -18.20
N SER A 153 1.76 -13.44 -17.79
CA SER A 153 0.59 -13.47 -18.67
C SER A 153 0.04 -12.07 -18.91
N GLY A 154 -0.74 -11.87 -19.98
CA GLY A 154 -1.32 -10.57 -20.31
C GLY A 154 -2.12 -9.90 -19.19
N GLY A 155 -2.65 -10.66 -18.22
CA GLY A 155 -3.36 -10.10 -17.06
C GLY A 155 -2.46 -9.32 -16.10
N HIS A 156 -1.14 -9.46 -16.17
CA HIS A 156 -0.18 -8.62 -15.43
C HIS A 156 -0.34 -7.12 -15.77
N TRP A 157 -0.69 -6.80 -17.02
CA TRP A 157 -0.95 -5.42 -17.44
C TRP A 157 -2.13 -4.80 -16.71
N VAL A 158 -3.13 -5.59 -16.30
CA VAL A 158 -4.25 -5.08 -15.50
C VAL A 158 -3.75 -4.53 -14.16
N GLY A 159 -2.85 -5.27 -13.50
CA GLY A 159 -2.21 -4.83 -12.25
C GLY A 159 -1.38 -3.56 -12.45
N ILE A 160 -0.51 -3.54 -13.46
CA ILE A 160 0.36 -2.39 -13.77
C ILE A 160 -0.46 -1.16 -14.11
N SER A 161 -1.46 -1.28 -14.99
CA SER A 161 -2.32 -0.15 -15.36
C SER A 161 -3.07 0.40 -14.16
N LEU A 162 -3.66 -0.47 -13.34
CA LEU A 162 -4.37 -0.07 -12.13
C LEU A 162 -3.45 0.71 -11.16
N PHE A 163 -2.28 0.14 -10.83
CA PHE A 163 -1.35 0.78 -9.90
C PHE A 163 -0.64 2.00 -10.50
N SER A 164 -0.46 2.06 -11.82
CA SER A 164 0.04 3.27 -12.50
C SER A 164 -0.96 4.40 -12.38
N THR A 165 -2.25 4.15 -12.70
CA THR A 165 -3.32 5.14 -12.56
C THR A 165 -3.43 5.63 -11.11
N TRP A 166 -3.42 4.71 -10.15
CA TRP A 166 -3.51 5.05 -8.74
C TRP A 166 -2.30 5.88 -8.26
N THR A 167 -1.10 5.52 -8.69
CA THR A 167 0.14 6.27 -8.41
C THR A 167 0.04 7.68 -8.96
N VAL A 168 -0.31 7.84 -10.25
CA VAL A 168 -0.44 9.16 -10.89
C VAL A 168 -1.46 10.02 -10.15
N ILE A 169 -2.64 9.49 -9.84
CA ILE A 169 -3.67 10.24 -9.10
C ILE A 169 -3.14 10.70 -7.73
N SER A 170 -2.49 9.81 -6.97
CA SER A 170 -1.96 10.12 -5.65
C SER A 170 -0.86 11.20 -5.68
N VAL A 171 0.06 11.11 -6.65
CA VAL A 171 1.15 12.08 -6.83
C VAL A 171 0.60 13.43 -7.28
N VAL A 172 -0.29 13.46 -8.28
CA VAL A 172 -0.92 14.69 -8.75
C VAL A 172 -1.70 15.37 -7.63
N TYR A 173 -2.44 14.59 -6.82
CA TYR A 173 -3.18 15.13 -5.69
C TYR A 173 -2.25 15.77 -4.65
N ARG A 174 -1.13 15.10 -4.32
CA ARG A 174 -0.12 15.64 -3.41
C ARG A 174 0.51 16.93 -3.94
N LEU A 175 0.88 16.96 -5.22
CA LEU A 175 1.44 18.15 -5.86
C LEU A 175 0.43 19.32 -5.87
N ALA A 176 -0.84 19.04 -6.17
CA ALA A 176 -1.88 20.07 -6.16
C ALA A 176 -2.06 20.69 -4.76
N LEU A 177 -1.98 19.88 -3.70
CA LEU A 177 -2.04 20.37 -2.32
C LEU A 177 -0.80 21.21 -1.95
N LEU A 178 0.40 20.81 -2.37
CA LEU A 178 1.62 21.60 -2.19
C LEU A 178 1.50 22.99 -2.83
N CYS A 179 1.02 23.05 -4.07
CA CYS A 179 0.83 24.31 -4.79
C CYS A 179 -0.18 25.23 -4.08
N LYS A 180 -1.31 24.68 -3.60
CA LYS A 180 -2.30 25.45 -2.82
C LYS A 180 -1.74 26.01 -1.51
N THR A 181 -0.92 25.23 -0.80
CA THR A 181 -0.32 25.67 0.47
C THR A 181 0.70 26.80 0.24
N LYS A 182 1.49 26.73 -0.84
CA LYS A 182 2.43 27.81 -1.20
C LYS A 182 1.69 29.10 -1.61
N ALA A 183 0.61 28.98 -2.38
CA ALA A 183 -0.18 30.13 -2.83
C ALA A 183 -0.88 30.89 -1.67
N LYS A 184 -1.20 30.22 -0.55
CA LYS A 184 -1.76 30.87 0.65
C LYS A 184 -0.72 31.58 1.53
N LYS A 185 0.58 31.34 1.31
CA LYS A 185 1.67 31.94 2.09
C LYS A 185 2.29 33.18 1.42
N LEU A 186 1.90 33.46 0.17
CA LEU A 186 2.23 34.67 -0.60
C LEU A 186 1.09 35.68 -0.48
#